data_AF-A0AAU8U166-F1
#
_entry.id   AF-A0AAU8U166-F1
#
_cell.length_a   1.000
_cell.length_b   1.000
_cell.length_c   1.000
_cell.angle_alpha   90.00
_cell.angle_beta   90.00
_cell.angle_gamma   90.00
#
_symmetry.space_group_name_H-M   'P 1'
#
loop_
_entity.id
_entity.type
_entity.pdbx_description
1 polymer ?
#
loop_
_entity_poly.entity_id
_entity_poly.type
_entity_poly.pdbx_seq_one_letter_code
_entity_poly.pdbx_strand_id
1 'polypeptide(L)'
;MDEFIDRKEYNKDIFSIFENSLNFVLNHINLSSKIENIIREDKYEIPLVALREALINALIHRDYTNLGRDIKVGIYDDMVNIVSPGGYPSFITQDDVDNGRSEARNRVIANIFKELGLIEQWGSGIKRIKHSCKKAGLKEPVITEKNDFVDVEIYRLEAKIL
;
A
#
# COMPACT_ATOMS: atom_id res chain seq x y z
N MET A 1 1.12 -15.41 16.52
CA MET A 1 1.27 -14.00 16.90
C MET A 1 -0.04 -13.67 17.56
N ASP A 2 -0.07 -13.73 18.89
CA ASP A 2 -1.33 -13.84 19.64
C ASP A 2 -1.71 -12.52 20.33
N GLU A 3 -0.93 -11.47 20.10
CA GLU A 3 -1.12 -10.16 20.69
C GLU A 3 -1.06 -9.08 19.59
N PHE A 4 -2.11 -8.27 19.53
CA PHE A 4 -2.20 -7.07 18.69
C PHE A 4 -2.11 -5.85 19.61
N ILE A 5 -1.16 -4.96 19.36
CA ILE A 5 -0.97 -3.73 20.16
C ILE A 5 -2.12 -2.75 19.92
N ASP A 6 -2.57 -2.60 18.67
CA ASP A 6 -3.80 -1.91 18.29
C ASP A 6 -4.44 -2.63 17.10
N ARG A 7 -5.76 -2.59 17.01
CA ARG A 7 -6.54 -3.20 15.93
C ARG A 7 -7.79 -2.38 15.63
N LYS A 8 -8.04 -2.15 14.35
CA LYS A 8 -9.28 -1.55 13.83
C LYS A 8 -9.85 -2.38 12.69
N GLU A 9 -11.17 -2.33 12.55
CA GLU A 9 -11.90 -2.89 11.41
C GLU A 9 -12.75 -1.79 10.79
N TYR A 10 -12.71 -1.68 9.46
CA TYR A 10 -13.42 -0.68 8.70
C TYR A 10 -14.33 -1.36 7.67
N ASN A 11 -15.64 -1.12 7.75
CA ASN A 11 -16.67 -1.80 6.97
C ASN A 11 -17.75 -0.87 6.41
N LYS A 12 -17.43 0.42 6.22
CA LYS A 12 -18.31 1.42 5.60
C LYS A 12 -18.13 1.41 4.08
N ASP A 13 -18.17 2.58 3.44
CA ASP A 13 -17.89 2.74 2.02
C ASP A 13 -16.39 2.65 1.72
N ILE A 14 -16.06 2.45 0.44
CA ILE A 14 -14.69 2.21 -0.02
C ILE A 14 -13.74 3.40 0.25
N PHE A 15 -14.26 4.63 0.31
CA PHE A 15 -13.45 5.81 0.62
C PHE A 15 -13.16 5.88 2.10
N SER A 16 -14.18 5.70 2.93
CA SER A 16 -13.98 5.58 4.38
C SER A 16 -12.99 4.47 4.71
N ILE A 17 -13.06 3.31 4.03
CA ILE A 17 -12.09 2.22 4.23
C ILE A 17 -10.68 2.67 3.85
N PHE A 18 -10.51 3.29 2.68
CA PHE A 18 -9.21 3.79 2.21
C PHE A 18 -8.62 4.85 3.16
N GLU A 19 -9.37 5.91 3.48
CA GLU A 19 -8.91 7.02 4.32
C GLU A 19 -8.60 6.56 5.73
N ASN A 20 -9.48 5.76 6.34
CA ASN A 20 -9.25 5.26 7.69
C ASN A 20 -8.07 4.29 7.76
N SER A 21 -7.89 3.43 6.75
CA SER A 21 -6.72 2.54 6.69
C SER A 21 -5.42 3.33 6.53
N LEU A 22 -5.42 4.36 5.68
CA LEU A 22 -4.26 5.22 5.50
C LEU A 22 -3.92 5.97 6.79
N ASN A 23 -4.91 6.60 7.43
CA ASN A 23 -4.73 7.31 8.70
C ASN A 23 -4.27 6.36 9.81
N PHE A 24 -4.79 5.13 9.85
CA PHE A 24 -4.32 4.12 10.79
C PHE A 24 -2.83 3.85 10.59
N VAL A 25 -2.36 3.65 9.36
CA VAL A 25 -0.93 3.47 9.09
C VAL A 25 -0.13 4.70 9.50
N LEU A 26 -0.55 5.91 9.10
CA LEU A 26 0.17 7.16 9.41
C LEU A 26 0.31 7.39 10.92
N ASN A 27 -0.68 7.00 11.72
CA ASN A 27 -0.65 7.12 13.17
C ASN A 27 0.30 6.11 13.86
N HIS A 28 0.74 5.08 13.15
CA HIS A 28 1.56 3.98 13.67
C HIS A 28 2.96 3.90 13.02
N ILE A 29 3.28 4.82 12.12
CA ILE A 29 4.62 4.99 11.56
C ILE A 29 5.26 6.28 12.07
N ASN A 30 6.58 6.35 12.01
CA ASN A 30 7.32 7.50 12.51
C ASN A 30 7.16 8.71 11.58
N LEU A 31 6.87 9.87 12.18
CA LEU A 31 6.96 11.17 11.54
C LEU A 31 8.22 11.88 12.04
N SER A 32 9.21 12.04 11.17
CA SER A 32 10.39 12.85 11.45
C SER A 32 10.10 14.32 11.16
N SER A 33 10.60 15.21 12.02
CA SER A 33 10.51 16.66 11.83
C SER A 33 11.91 17.25 11.81
N LYS A 34 12.25 17.97 10.75
CA LYS A 34 13.51 18.71 10.64
C LYS A 34 13.21 20.18 10.39
N ILE A 35 13.85 21.07 11.13
CA ILE A 35 13.82 22.50 10.84
C ILE A 35 14.99 22.79 9.90
N GLU A 36 14.70 23.12 8.65
CA GLU A 36 15.68 23.65 7.70
C GLU A 36 15.43 25.15 7.50
N ASN A 37 16.44 25.96 7.85
CA ASN A 37 16.35 27.42 7.92
C ASN A 37 15.28 27.91 8.91
N ILE A 38 14.11 28.30 8.40
CA ILE A 38 12.98 28.86 9.17
C ILE A 38 11.74 27.94 9.07
N ILE A 39 11.76 26.95 8.17
CA ILE A 39 10.60 26.12 7.85
C ILE A 39 10.78 24.74 8.48
N ARG A 40 9.74 24.29 9.19
CA ARG A 40 9.63 22.91 9.66
C ARG A 40 9.15 22.04 8.51
N GLU A 41 9.91 21.00 8.21
CA GLU A 41 9.53 19.96 7.28
C GLU A 41 9.24 18.66 8.03
N ASP A 42 8.02 18.17 7.87
CA ASP A 42 7.55 16.92 8.43
C ASP A 42 7.56 15.84 7.35
N LYS A 43 8.21 14.71 7.65
CA LYS A 43 8.40 13.61 6.71
C LYS A 43 8.19 12.25 7.38
N TYR A 44 7.22 11.50 6.87
CA TYR A 44 6.99 10.11 7.28
C TYR A 44 8.14 9.22 6.83
N GLU A 45 8.47 8.22 7.65
CA GLU A 45 9.52 7.25 7.32
C GLU A 45 9.19 6.40 6.08
N ILE A 46 7.90 6.10 5.86
CA ILE A 46 7.39 5.52 4.62
C ILE A 46 6.70 6.63 3.80
N PRO A 47 7.04 6.80 2.51
CA PRO A 47 6.38 7.77 1.64
C PRO A 47 4.87 7.57 1.59
N LEU A 48 4.12 8.67 1.83
CA LEU A 48 2.66 8.69 1.69
C LEU A 48 2.20 8.14 0.33
N VAL A 49 2.92 8.47 -0.74
CA VAL A 49 2.63 7.99 -2.10
C VAL A 49 2.66 6.46 -2.19
N ALA A 50 3.62 5.81 -1.54
CA ALA A 50 3.74 4.34 -1.57
C ALA A 50 2.55 3.68 -0.86
N LEU A 51 2.23 4.14 0.35
CA LEU A 51 1.12 3.62 1.16
C LEU A 51 -0.23 3.81 0.45
N ARG A 52 -0.45 5.03 -0.06
CA ARG A 52 -1.65 5.42 -0.78
C ARG A 52 -1.87 4.53 -2.00
N GLU A 53 -0.84 4.34 -2.82
CA GLU A 53 -0.92 3.52 -4.03
C GLU A 53 -1.13 2.03 -3.69
N ALA A 54 -0.44 1.51 -2.68
CA ALA A 54 -0.57 0.12 -2.27
C ALA A 54 -1.98 -0.19 -1.72
N LEU A 55 -2.55 0.70 -0.89
CA LEU A 55 -3.92 0.55 -0.38
C LEU A 55 -4.97 0.63 -1.49
N ILE A 56 -4.82 1.59 -2.42
CA ILE A 56 -5.75 1.70 -3.55
C ILE A 56 -5.65 0.46 -4.45
N ASN A 57 -4.43 -0.04 -4.73
CA ASN A 57 -4.24 -1.26 -5.49
C ASN A 57 -4.88 -2.46 -4.79
N ALA A 58 -4.74 -2.57 -3.47
CA ALA A 58 -5.40 -3.62 -2.69
C ALA A 58 -6.92 -3.59 -2.87
N LEU A 59 -7.55 -2.42 -2.86
CA LEU A 59 -8.99 -2.24 -3.09
C LEU A 59 -9.41 -2.53 -4.54
N ILE A 60 -8.65 -2.05 -5.53
CA ILE A 60 -8.97 -2.23 -6.96
C ILE A 60 -8.82 -3.68 -7.41
N HIS A 61 -7.80 -4.38 -6.92
CA HIS A 61 -7.45 -5.72 -7.40
C HIS A 61 -8.00 -6.85 -6.52
N ARG A 62 -8.59 -6.53 -5.36
CA ARG A 62 -9.21 -7.53 -4.46
C ARG A 62 -10.22 -8.41 -5.18
N ASP A 63 -10.17 -9.69 -4.92
CA ASP A 63 -11.23 -10.62 -5.27
C ASP A 63 -12.42 -10.50 -4.30
N TYR A 64 -13.46 -9.77 -4.73
CA TYR A 64 -14.68 -9.59 -3.95
C TYR A 64 -15.61 -10.80 -3.91
N THR A 65 -15.31 -11.87 -4.67
CA THR A 65 -16.07 -13.13 -4.60
C THR A 65 -15.65 -14.01 -3.42
N ASN A 66 -14.46 -13.77 -2.85
CA ASN A 66 -13.94 -14.49 -1.70
C ASN A 66 -14.57 -13.94 -0.40
N LEU A 67 -15.78 -14.40 -0.10
CA LEU A 67 -16.54 -13.99 1.08
C LEU A 67 -15.82 -14.43 2.38
N GLY A 68 -15.74 -13.51 3.35
CA GLY A 68 -15.14 -13.80 4.67
C GLY A 68 -13.62 -13.58 4.79
N ARG A 69 -12.95 -13.09 3.75
CA ARG A 69 -11.54 -12.66 3.82
C ARG A 69 -11.42 -11.17 3.61
N ASP A 70 -10.79 -10.43 4.51
CA ASP A 70 -10.58 -8.99 4.35
C ASP A 70 -9.20 -8.66 3.79
N ILE A 71 -9.04 -7.43 3.30
CA ILE A 71 -7.71 -6.84 3.13
C ILE A 71 -7.13 -6.66 4.53
N LYS A 72 -5.89 -7.11 4.74
CA LYS A 72 -5.20 -6.98 6.01
C LYS A 72 -4.05 -6.01 5.85
N VAL A 73 -3.95 -5.05 6.77
CA VAL A 73 -2.85 -4.11 6.86
C VAL A 73 -2.11 -4.39 8.16
N GLY A 74 -0.91 -4.96 8.05
CA GLY A 74 -0.01 -5.22 9.16
C GLY A 74 1.04 -4.11 9.27
N ILE A 75 1.32 -3.65 10.49
CA ILE A 75 2.38 -2.68 10.77
C ILE A 75 3.32 -3.35 11.74
N TYR A 76 4.53 -3.63 11.26
CA TYR A 76 5.59 -4.33 11.98
C TYR A 76 6.75 -3.38 12.26
N ASP A 77 7.70 -3.82 13.07
CA ASP A 77 8.88 -3.05 13.40
C ASP A 77 9.75 -2.74 12.17
N ASP A 78 9.71 -3.60 11.15
CA ASP A 78 10.55 -3.54 9.96
C ASP A 78 9.78 -3.20 8.67
N MET A 79 8.45 -3.31 8.65
CA MET A 79 7.65 -3.04 7.45
C MET A 79 6.18 -2.71 7.70
N VAL A 80 5.55 -2.08 6.72
CA VAL A 80 4.10 -2.10 6.54
C VAL A 80 3.77 -3.14 5.47
N ASN A 81 2.86 -4.05 5.81
CA ASN A 81 2.43 -5.16 4.98
C ASN A 81 0.96 -5.01 4.60
N ILE A 82 0.62 -5.18 3.32
CA ILE A 82 -0.76 -5.10 2.83
C ILE A 82 -1.07 -6.38 2.06
N VAL A 83 -1.98 -7.18 2.59
CA VAL A 83 -2.42 -8.44 1.99
C VAL A 83 -3.84 -8.28 1.45
N SER A 84 -4.01 -8.51 0.15
CA SER A 84 -5.31 -8.46 -0.52
C SER A 84 -5.73 -9.85 -1.02
N PRO A 85 -6.95 -10.33 -0.72
CA PRO A 85 -7.47 -11.59 -1.25
C PRO A 85 -7.53 -11.61 -2.78
N GLY A 86 -7.23 -12.78 -3.35
CA GLY A 86 -7.16 -13.02 -4.80
C GLY A 86 -5.73 -13.05 -5.34
N GLY A 87 -5.53 -13.74 -6.45
CA GLY A 87 -4.27 -13.74 -7.18
C GLY A 87 -4.20 -12.66 -8.27
N TYR A 88 -3.10 -12.67 -9.02
CA TYR A 88 -2.98 -11.97 -10.29
C TYR A 88 -4.06 -12.50 -11.28
N PRO A 89 -4.56 -11.65 -12.20
CA PRO A 89 -5.39 -12.13 -13.30
C PRO A 89 -4.67 -13.23 -14.10
N SER A 90 -5.42 -14.19 -14.67
CA SER A 90 -4.87 -15.43 -15.26
C SER A 90 -3.80 -15.26 -16.36
N PHE A 91 -3.63 -14.05 -16.91
CA PHE A 91 -2.66 -13.72 -17.96
C PHE A 91 -1.59 -12.72 -17.50
N ILE A 92 -1.48 -12.48 -16.20
CA ILE A 92 -0.52 -11.57 -15.58
C ILE A 92 0.46 -12.41 -14.77
N THR A 93 1.73 -12.31 -15.14
CA THR A 93 2.85 -12.94 -14.42
C THR A 93 3.49 -11.96 -13.44
N GLN A 94 4.36 -12.46 -12.57
CA GLN A 94 5.19 -11.60 -11.72
C GLN A 94 6.05 -10.62 -12.55
N ASP A 95 6.62 -11.07 -13.69
CA ASP A 95 7.42 -10.21 -14.56
C ASP A 95 6.58 -9.10 -15.21
N ASP A 96 5.35 -9.40 -15.61
CA ASP A 96 4.39 -8.39 -16.09
C ASP A 96 4.16 -7.29 -15.04
N VAL A 97 3.91 -7.70 -13.79
CA VAL A 97 3.67 -6.81 -12.63
C VAL A 97 4.90 -5.93 -12.37
N ASP A 98 6.09 -6.52 -12.39
CA ASP A 98 7.35 -5.79 -12.19
C ASP A 98 7.66 -4.79 -13.32
N ASN A 99 7.23 -5.09 -14.54
CA ASN A 99 7.33 -4.19 -15.69
C ASN A 99 6.21 -3.12 -15.72
N GLY A 100 5.26 -3.18 -14.79
CA GLY A 100 4.19 -2.20 -14.60
C GLY A 100 2.92 -2.50 -15.38
N ARG A 101 2.72 -3.73 -15.85
CA ARG A 101 1.43 -4.16 -16.38
C ARG A 101 0.43 -4.28 -15.22
N SER A 102 -0.73 -3.67 -15.38
CA SER A 102 -1.78 -3.68 -14.37
C SER A 102 -3.13 -3.83 -15.05
N GLU A 103 -3.86 -4.88 -14.68
CA GLU A 103 -5.21 -5.14 -15.16
C GLU A 103 -6.16 -5.12 -13.95
N ALA A 104 -6.97 -4.05 -13.87
CA ALA A 104 -7.90 -3.84 -12.77
C ALA A 104 -8.98 -4.93 -12.76
N ARG A 105 -9.04 -5.72 -11.68
CA ARG A 105 -10.11 -6.70 -11.46
C ARG A 105 -11.46 -6.01 -11.31
N ASN A 106 -11.51 -4.91 -10.55
CA ASN A 106 -12.72 -4.15 -10.29
C ASN A 106 -12.71 -2.81 -11.04
N ARG A 107 -13.12 -2.83 -12.31
CA ARG A 107 -13.09 -1.66 -13.21
C ARG A 107 -13.94 -0.49 -12.72
N VAL A 108 -15.07 -0.76 -12.06
CA VAL A 108 -15.93 0.29 -11.48
C VAL A 108 -15.20 1.03 -10.37
N ILE A 109 -14.58 0.29 -9.45
CA ILE A 109 -13.77 0.87 -8.36
C ILE A 109 -12.61 1.67 -8.95
N ALA A 110 -11.86 1.09 -9.90
CA ALA A 110 -10.75 1.80 -10.55
C ALA A 110 -11.19 3.11 -11.21
N ASN A 111 -12.33 3.11 -11.92
CA ASN A 111 -12.86 4.33 -12.53
C ASN A 111 -13.22 5.37 -11.48
N ILE A 112 -13.84 4.98 -10.37
CA ILE A 112 -14.16 5.90 -9.28
C ILE A 112 -12.88 6.57 -8.73
N PHE A 113 -11.84 5.79 -8.42
CA PHE A 113 -10.57 6.34 -7.96
C PHE A 113 -9.88 7.23 -9.01
N LYS A 114 -10.06 6.94 -10.31
CA LYS A 114 -9.55 7.77 -11.40
C LYS A 114 -10.26 9.12 -11.46
N GLU A 115 -11.58 9.14 -11.42
CA GLU A 115 -12.37 10.37 -11.48
C GLU A 115 -12.08 11.32 -10.30
N LEU A 116 -11.66 10.75 -9.16
CA LEU A 116 -11.20 11.52 -8.00
C LEU A 116 -9.74 11.98 -8.08
N GLY A 117 -9.03 11.68 -9.18
CA GLY A 117 -7.61 12.02 -9.34
C GLY A 117 -6.67 11.23 -8.43
N LEU A 118 -7.13 10.12 -7.84
CA LEU A 118 -6.33 9.28 -6.95
C LEU A 118 -5.50 8.25 -7.73
N ILE A 119 -5.86 7.91 -8.96
CA ILE A 119 -5.01 7.04 -9.80
C ILE A 119 -4.92 7.55 -11.23
N GLU A 120 -3.89 7.06 -11.92
CA GLU A 120 -3.73 7.16 -13.37
C GLU A 120 -4.01 5.80 -14.02
N GLN A 121 -4.47 5.78 -15.27
CA GLN A 121 -4.82 4.54 -15.99
C GLN A 121 -3.63 3.83 -16.69
N TRP A 122 -2.38 4.21 -16.39
CA TRP A 122 -1.21 3.89 -17.21
C TRP A 122 -0.30 2.80 -16.62
N GLY A 123 -0.77 2.04 -15.62
CA GLY A 123 0.04 0.99 -14.97
C GLY A 123 1.25 1.53 -14.18
N SER A 124 1.26 2.82 -13.89
CA SER A 124 2.38 3.52 -13.24
C SER A 124 2.45 3.29 -11.72
N GLY A 125 1.46 2.64 -11.11
CA GLY A 125 1.33 2.52 -9.67
C GLY A 125 2.49 1.81 -8.99
N ILE A 126 2.83 0.59 -9.44
CA ILE A 126 3.95 -0.17 -8.85
C ILE A 126 5.27 0.59 -9.01
N LYS A 127 5.49 1.22 -10.17
CA LYS A 127 6.66 2.08 -10.41
C LYS A 127 6.70 3.28 -9.45
N ARG A 128 5.56 3.90 -9.15
CA ARG A 128 5.47 4.97 -8.13
C ARG A 128 5.84 4.48 -6.74
N ILE A 129 5.35 3.31 -6.33
CA ILE A 129 5.71 2.72 -5.03
C ILE A 129 7.23 2.52 -4.98
N LYS A 130 7.80 1.75 -5.92
CA LYS A 130 9.24 1.47 -6.01
C LYS A 130 10.09 2.75 -6.02
N HIS A 131 9.72 3.72 -6.87
CA HIS A 131 10.45 4.99 -6.99
C HIS A 131 10.39 5.84 -5.73
N SER A 132 9.22 5.95 -5.09
CA SER A 132 9.07 6.73 -3.87
C SER A 132 9.85 6.12 -2.70
N CYS A 133 9.82 4.79 -2.54
CA CYS A 133 10.63 4.07 -1.57
C CYS A 133 12.13 4.29 -1.81
N LYS A 134 12.59 4.12 -3.06
CA LYS A 134 13.99 4.38 -3.44
C LYS A 134 14.42 5.81 -3.13
N LYS A 135 13.59 6.81 -3.45
CA LYS A 135 13.85 8.23 -3.12
C LYS A 135 13.93 8.50 -1.62
N ALA A 136 13.21 7.73 -0.81
CA ALA A 136 13.28 7.80 0.65
C ALA A 136 14.45 7.01 1.25
N GLY A 137 15.25 6.32 0.44
CA GLY A 137 16.36 5.48 0.91
C GLY A 137 15.90 4.15 1.51
N LEU A 138 14.65 3.74 1.26
CA LEU A 138 14.12 2.47 1.70
C LEU A 138 14.57 1.32 0.79
N LYS A 139 14.58 0.11 1.33
CA LYS A 139 14.67 -1.12 0.54
C LYS A 139 13.54 -1.16 -0.49
N GLU A 140 13.79 -1.76 -1.65
CA GLU A 140 12.76 -1.91 -2.67
C GLU A 140 11.57 -2.71 -2.12
N PRO A 141 10.33 -2.22 -2.28
CA PRO A 141 9.15 -2.92 -1.81
C PRO A 141 8.95 -4.22 -2.60
N VAL A 142 8.44 -5.25 -1.93
CA VAL A 142 8.20 -6.57 -2.52
C VAL A 142 6.70 -6.72 -2.78
N ILE A 143 6.34 -7.06 -4.01
CA ILE A 143 4.97 -7.37 -4.42
C ILE A 143 4.97 -8.80 -4.92
N THR A 144 4.25 -9.69 -4.25
CA THR A 144 4.22 -11.12 -4.58
C THR A 144 2.82 -11.69 -4.54
N GLU A 145 2.50 -12.55 -5.49
CA GLU A 145 1.36 -13.45 -5.39
C GLU A 145 1.76 -14.68 -4.57
N LYS A 146 0.94 -15.03 -3.58
CA LYS A 146 1.10 -16.22 -2.75
C LYS A 146 -0.20 -17.03 -2.79
N ASN A 147 -0.31 -17.94 -3.75
CA ASN A 147 -1.51 -18.74 -4.03
C ASN A 147 -2.74 -17.88 -4.35
N ASP A 148 -3.52 -17.52 -3.34
CA ASP A 148 -4.83 -16.90 -3.45
C ASP A 148 -4.90 -15.51 -2.79
N PHE A 149 -3.73 -14.88 -2.62
CA PHE A 149 -3.60 -13.49 -2.17
C PHE A 149 -2.39 -12.81 -2.80
N VAL A 150 -2.45 -11.49 -2.90
CA VAL A 150 -1.32 -10.61 -3.23
C VAL A 150 -0.82 -9.94 -1.96
N ASP A 151 0.49 -9.95 -1.79
CA ASP A 151 1.21 -9.48 -0.63
C ASP A 151 2.15 -8.33 -1.03
N VAL A 152 1.99 -7.17 -0.40
CA VAL A 152 2.81 -5.97 -0.62
C VAL A 152 3.54 -5.61 0.66
N GLU A 153 4.86 -5.73 0.65
CA GLU A 153 5.76 -5.38 1.76
C GLU A 153 6.49 -4.07 1.46
N ILE A 154 6.28 -3.05 2.30
CA ILE A 154 6.99 -1.78 2.24
C ILE A 154 7.84 -1.64 3.50
N TYR A 155 9.15 -1.80 3.34
CA TYR A 155 10.09 -1.79 4.46
C TYR A 155 10.26 -0.39 5.06
N ARG A 156 10.50 -0.34 6.38
CA ARG A 156 10.91 0.83 7.14
C ARG A 156 12.43 1.03 6.99
N LEU A 157 12.93 2.20 7.38
CA LEU A 157 14.38 2.42 7.45
C LEU A 157 14.96 1.51 8.53
N GLU A 158 16.02 0.78 8.22
CA GLU A 158 16.83 0.13 9.25
C GLU A 158 17.35 1.23 10.20
N ALA A 159 17.13 1.05 11.51
CA ALA A 159 17.69 1.94 12.51
C ALA A 159 19.21 1.93 12.36
N LYS A 160 19.79 3.07 11.95
CA LYS A 160 21.23 3.26 12.09
C LYS A 160 21.52 3.32 13.58
N ILE A 161 22.12 2.26 14.12
CA ILE A 161 22.76 2.32 15.44
C ILE A 161 23.86 3.37 15.31
N LEU A 162 23.68 4.52 15.95
CA LEU A 162 24.67 5.59 16.06
C LEU A 162 25.75 5.20 17.07
#